data_AF-A0A8I6WEP4-F1
#
_entry.id   AF-A0A8I6WEP4-F1
#
_cell.length_a   1.000
_cell.length_b   1.000
_cell.length_c   1.000
_cell.angle_alpha   90.00
_cell.angle_beta   90.00
_cell.angle_gamma   90.00
#
_symmetry.space_group_name_H-M   'P 1'
#
loop_
_entity.id
_entity.type
_entity.pdbx_description
1 polymer ?
#
loop_
_entity_poly.entity_id
_entity_poly.type
_entity_poly.pdbx_seq_one_letter_code
_entity_poly.pdbx_strand_id
1 'polypeptide(L)'
;MSMRSLLALALVVVAVACLSAPRGAQGAGECGKTPADKMALKLAPCASAGQDPKSAPSSGCCTAVHTIGKQSPKCLCAVMLSDTAKSAGIKPEVAMSIPKRCNLVDRPVGYKCGAYTLP
;
A
#
# COMPACT_ATOMS: atom_id res chain seq x y z
N MET A 1 -1.80 -14.89 48.78
CA MET A 1 -0.79 -14.48 47.77
C MET A 1 -0.16 -13.18 48.23
N SER A 2 1.13 -13.19 48.52
CA SER A 2 1.83 -12.03 49.11
C SER A 2 1.87 -10.87 48.11
N MET A 3 1.80 -9.61 48.57
CA MET A 3 1.79 -8.40 47.72
C MET A 3 2.97 -8.37 46.73
N ARG A 4 4.09 -8.99 47.12
CA ARG A 4 5.29 -9.19 46.30
C ARG A 4 5.05 -10.12 45.09
N SER A 5 4.23 -11.16 45.22
CA SER A 5 3.84 -12.03 44.10
C SER A 5 2.93 -11.32 43.10
N LEU A 6 2.03 -10.45 43.57
CA LEU A 6 1.16 -9.66 42.70
C LEU A 6 1.97 -8.64 41.87
N LEU A 7 2.94 -7.97 42.50
CA LEU A 7 3.87 -7.07 41.83
C LEU A 7 4.75 -7.79 40.80
N ALA A 8 5.26 -8.96 41.13
CA ALA A 8 6.06 -9.77 40.21
C ALA A 8 5.23 -10.25 39.00
N LEU A 9 3.99 -10.69 39.22
CA LEU A 9 3.12 -11.14 38.15
C LEU A 9 2.75 -9.99 37.19
N ALA A 10 2.46 -8.80 37.74
CA ALA A 10 2.15 -7.61 36.95
C ALA A 10 3.33 -7.16 36.06
N LEU A 11 4.56 -7.20 36.59
CA LEU A 11 5.78 -6.87 35.84
C LEU A 11 6.01 -7.83 34.67
N VAL A 12 5.77 -9.13 34.88
CA VAL A 12 5.94 -10.15 33.83
C VAL A 12 4.91 -9.96 32.72
N VAL A 13 3.64 -9.67 33.05
CA VAL A 13 2.59 -9.44 32.05
C VAL A 13 2.88 -8.20 31.19
N VAL A 14 3.37 -7.11 31.80
CA VAL A 14 3.75 -5.89 31.07
C VAL A 14 4.94 -6.15 30.13
N ALA A 15 5.94 -6.90 30.57
CA ALA A 15 7.11 -7.23 29.75
C ALA A 15 6.73 -8.06 28.51
N VAL A 16 5.82 -9.03 28.65
CA VAL A 16 5.33 -9.85 27.53
C VAL A 16 4.50 -9.02 26.54
N ALA A 17 3.68 -8.09 27.03
CA ALA A 17 2.88 -7.21 26.16
C ALA A 17 3.74 -6.29 25.28
N CYS A 18 4.89 -5.82 25.78
CA CYS A 18 5.84 -5.01 25.00
C CYS A 18 6.53 -5.80 23.87
N LEU A 19 6.67 -7.12 24.00
CA LEU A 19 7.30 -7.98 22.98
C LEU A 19 6.35 -8.34 21.83
N SER A 20 5.04 -8.28 22.06
CA SER A 20 4.00 -8.55 21.07
C SER A 20 3.57 -7.32 20.24
N ALA A 21 4.10 -6.13 20.55
CA ALA A 21 3.84 -4.97 19.72
C ALA A 21 4.48 -5.22 18.34
N PRO A 22 3.71 -5.22 17.24
CA PRO A 22 4.30 -5.27 15.92
C PRO A 22 5.26 -4.08 15.84
N ARG A 23 6.53 -4.39 15.61
CA ARG A 23 7.57 -3.38 15.39
C ARG A 23 7.18 -2.63 14.12
N GLY A 24 6.38 -1.58 14.28
CA GLY A 24 6.18 -0.56 13.26
C GLY A 24 7.51 0.16 13.12
N ALA A 25 8.42 -0.41 12.32
CA ALA A 25 9.63 0.27 11.93
C ALA A 25 9.22 1.56 11.23
N GLN A 26 9.35 2.69 11.93
CA GLN A 26 9.25 4.02 11.34
C GLN A 26 10.54 4.31 10.55
N GLY A 27 10.84 3.44 9.59
CA GLY A 27 11.53 3.85 8.38
C GLY A 27 10.50 4.50 7.47
N ALA A 28 10.88 5.54 6.74
CA ALA A 28 10.05 6.05 5.65
C ALA A 28 9.70 4.86 4.74
N GLY A 29 8.42 4.54 4.61
CA GLY A 29 7.97 3.43 3.77
C GLY A 29 8.22 3.75 2.29
N GLU A 30 7.75 2.89 1.40
CA GLU A 30 7.92 3.05 -0.06
C GLU A 30 7.39 4.40 -0.59
N CYS A 31 6.46 5.00 0.15
CA CYS A 31 5.82 6.30 -0.09
C CYS A 31 6.32 7.43 0.82
N GLY A 32 7.50 7.28 1.43
CA GLY A 32 8.09 8.28 2.30
C GLY A 32 7.44 8.31 3.68
N LYS A 33 7.02 9.51 4.13
CA LYS A 33 6.36 9.72 5.43
C LYS A 33 4.90 9.25 5.46
N THR A 34 4.29 9.06 4.29
CA THR A 34 2.89 8.61 4.20
C THR A 34 2.86 7.11 3.94
N PRO A 35 2.12 6.32 4.74
CA PRO A 35 1.99 4.89 4.49
C PRO A 35 1.22 4.63 3.19
N ALA A 36 1.59 3.56 2.49
CA ALA A 36 1.00 3.18 1.19
C ALA A 36 -0.53 3.01 1.28
N ASP A 37 -1.05 2.42 2.37
CA ASP A 37 -2.49 2.27 2.59
C ASP A 37 -3.25 3.59 2.66
N LYS A 38 -2.64 4.66 3.19
CA LYS A 38 -3.24 6.00 3.18
C LYS A 38 -3.13 6.65 1.80
N MET A 39 -2.02 6.40 1.09
CA MET A 39 -1.85 6.86 -0.29
C MET A 39 -2.84 6.17 -1.24
N ALA A 40 -3.23 4.92 -0.98
CA ALA A 40 -4.22 4.18 -1.76
C ALA A 40 -5.59 4.83 -1.79
N LEU A 41 -5.95 5.61 -0.77
CA LEU A 41 -7.20 6.39 -0.78
C LEU A 41 -7.23 7.40 -1.95
N LYS A 42 -6.07 7.89 -2.41
CA LYS A 42 -5.98 8.76 -3.60
C LYS A 42 -6.31 8.04 -4.91
N LEU A 43 -6.31 6.71 -4.89
CA LEU A 43 -6.72 5.87 -6.02
C LEU A 43 -8.19 5.44 -5.94
N ALA A 44 -9.00 6.00 -5.05
CA ALA A 44 -10.45 5.84 -5.07
C ALA A 44 -11.07 6.02 -6.48
N PRO A 45 -10.71 7.03 -7.30
CA PRO A 45 -11.25 7.15 -8.66
C PRO A 45 -10.80 6.04 -9.63
N CYS A 46 -9.85 5.19 -9.23
CA CYS A 46 -9.38 4.02 -9.98
C CYS A 46 -10.11 2.73 -9.62
N ALA A 47 -11.04 2.73 -8.65
CA ALA A 47 -11.66 1.50 -8.15
C ALA A 47 -12.21 0.61 -9.27
N SER A 48 -13.05 1.16 -10.15
CA SER A 48 -13.62 0.43 -11.28
C SER A 48 -12.55 -0.10 -12.24
N ALA A 49 -11.55 0.72 -12.57
CA ALA A 49 -10.46 0.34 -13.47
C ALA A 49 -9.46 -0.66 -12.86
N GLY A 50 -9.36 -0.74 -11.53
CA GLY A 50 -8.55 -1.71 -10.82
C GLY A 50 -9.27 -3.02 -10.48
N GLN A 51 -10.61 -3.01 -10.48
CA GLN A 51 -11.45 -4.20 -10.30
C GLN A 51 -11.69 -4.93 -11.64
N ASP A 52 -11.88 -4.16 -12.72
CA ASP A 52 -12.23 -4.65 -14.04
C ASP A 52 -11.23 -4.18 -15.13
N PRO A 53 -10.61 -5.11 -15.88
CA PRO A 53 -9.63 -4.79 -16.91
C PRO A 53 -10.22 -4.13 -18.17
N LYS A 54 -11.54 -4.11 -18.33
CA LYS A 54 -12.25 -3.48 -19.46
C LYS A 54 -12.76 -2.08 -19.09
N SER A 55 -13.01 -1.80 -17.81
CA SER A 55 -13.49 -0.51 -17.32
C SER A 55 -12.46 0.61 -17.46
N ALA A 56 -12.65 1.52 -18.42
CA ALA A 56 -11.69 2.60 -18.68
C ALA A 56 -11.37 3.43 -17.42
N PRO A 57 -10.08 3.75 -17.15
CA PRO A 57 -9.72 4.62 -16.06
C PRO A 57 -10.25 6.05 -16.29
N SER A 58 -10.74 6.68 -15.23
CA SER A 58 -11.13 8.09 -15.25
C SER A 58 -9.91 9.00 -15.37
N SER A 59 -10.11 10.24 -15.82
CA SER A 59 -9.04 11.26 -15.85
C SER A 59 -8.41 11.45 -14.47
N GLY A 60 -9.23 11.54 -13.42
CA GLY A 60 -8.77 11.65 -12.03
C GLY A 60 -7.94 10.45 -11.58
N CYS A 61 -8.31 9.23 -12.00
CA CYS A 61 -7.48 8.04 -11.78
C CYS A 61 -6.11 8.19 -12.43
N CYS A 62 -6.08 8.53 -13.72
CA CYS A 62 -4.82 8.66 -14.46
C CYS A 62 -3.91 9.75 -13.89
N THR A 63 -4.48 10.89 -13.47
CA THR A 63 -3.73 11.93 -12.77
C THR A 63 -3.12 11.41 -11.47
N ALA A 64 -3.90 10.73 -10.63
CA ALA A 64 -3.41 10.20 -9.36
C ALA A 64 -2.28 9.18 -9.56
N VAL A 65 -2.46 8.23 -10.48
CA VAL A 65 -1.46 7.22 -10.84
C VAL A 65 -0.19 7.87 -11.38
N HIS A 66 -0.33 8.86 -12.26
CA HIS A 66 0.81 9.59 -12.83
C HIS A 66 1.58 10.36 -11.76
N THR A 67 0.90 11.07 -10.86
CA THR A 67 1.54 11.80 -9.76
C THR A 67 2.30 10.87 -8.83
N ILE A 68 1.70 9.75 -8.41
CA ILE A 68 2.36 8.78 -7.53
C ILE A 68 3.53 8.09 -8.24
N GLY A 69 3.34 7.66 -9.49
CA GLY A 69 4.37 7.03 -10.30
C GLY A 69 5.57 7.93 -10.56
N LYS A 70 5.34 9.22 -10.84
CA LYS A 70 6.41 10.22 -11.00
C LYS A 70 7.17 10.47 -9.70
N GLN A 71 6.48 10.45 -8.56
CA GLN A 71 7.15 10.61 -7.26
C GLN A 71 8.03 9.39 -6.94
N SER A 72 7.50 8.19 -7.09
CA SER A 72 8.24 6.96 -6.85
C SER A 72 7.52 5.75 -7.47
N PRO A 73 8.14 5.03 -8.42
CA PRO A 73 7.59 3.77 -8.92
C PRO A 73 7.39 2.74 -7.81
N LYS A 74 8.27 2.76 -6.82
CA LYS A 74 8.20 1.92 -5.64
C LYS A 74 6.96 2.21 -4.80
N CYS A 75 6.64 3.50 -4.60
CA CYS A 75 5.40 3.92 -3.94
C CYS A 75 4.18 3.49 -4.74
N LEU A 76 4.19 3.65 -6.07
CA LEU A 76 3.08 3.21 -6.91
C LEU A 76 2.81 1.71 -6.75
N CYS A 77 3.86 0.87 -6.80
CA CYS A 77 3.75 -0.57 -6.52
C CYS A 77 3.13 -0.82 -5.15
N ALA A 78 3.65 -0.18 -4.11
CA ALA A 78 3.18 -0.37 -2.73
C ALA A 78 1.71 0.03 -2.57
N VAL A 79 1.28 1.10 -3.24
CA VAL A 79 -0.09 1.57 -3.22
C VAL A 79 -1.03 0.58 -3.92
N MET A 80 -0.66 0.11 -5.12
CA MET A 80 -1.47 -0.84 -5.89
C MET A 80 -1.54 -2.22 -5.22
N LEU A 81 -0.54 -2.59 -4.41
CA LEU A 81 -0.45 -3.84 -3.65
C LEU A 81 -0.82 -3.70 -2.17
N SER A 82 -1.28 -2.52 -1.76
CA SER A 82 -1.65 -2.23 -0.37
C SER A 82 -2.86 -3.04 0.08
N ASP A 83 -3.02 -3.20 1.39
CA ASP A 83 -4.17 -3.93 1.93
C ASP A 83 -5.46 -3.12 1.76
N THR A 84 -5.37 -1.79 1.77
CA THR A 84 -6.48 -0.91 1.36
C THR A 84 -6.95 -1.20 -0.06
N ALA A 85 -6.02 -1.32 -1.02
CA ALA A 85 -6.38 -1.61 -2.41
C ALA A 85 -7.06 -2.99 -2.54
N LYS A 86 -6.50 -4.03 -1.90
CA LYS A 86 -7.07 -5.38 -1.90
C LYS A 86 -8.46 -5.40 -1.26
N SER A 87 -8.63 -4.72 -0.13
CA SER A 87 -9.92 -4.61 0.58
C SER A 87 -10.99 -3.90 -0.26
N ALA A 88 -10.58 -2.95 -1.11
CA ALA A 88 -11.45 -2.32 -2.10
C ALA A 88 -11.75 -3.20 -3.34
N GLY A 89 -11.32 -4.47 -3.35
CA GLY A 89 -11.54 -5.41 -4.45
C GLY A 89 -10.64 -5.18 -5.66
N ILE A 90 -9.62 -4.31 -5.54
CA ILE A 90 -8.64 -4.08 -6.61
C ILE A 90 -7.83 -5.37 -6.82
N LYS A 91 -7.75 -5.83 -8.07
CA LYS A 91 -6.92 -6.97 -8.45
C LYS A 91 -5.53 -6.46 -8.82
N PRO A 92 -4.44 -6.96 -8.19
CA PRO A 92 -3.08 -6.53 -8.48
C PRO A 92 -2.73 -6.51 -9.97
N GLU A 93 -3.04 -7.57 -10.71
CA GLU A 93 -2.75 -7.72 -12.14
C GLU A 93 -3.45 -6.63 -12.96
N VAL A 94 -4.70 -6.33 -12.62
CA VAL A 94 -5.50 -5.32 -13.29
C VAL A 94 -4.99 -3.92 -12.95
N ALA A 95 -4.68 -3.67 -11.68
CA ALA A 95 -4.10 -2.42 -11.20
C ALA A 95 -2.77 -2.08 -11.88
N MET A 96 -1.88 -3.06 -12.09
CA MET A 96 -0.61 -2.84 -12.79
C MET A 96 -0.79 -2.48 -14.27
N SER A 97 -1.93 -2.81 -14.88
CA SER A 97 -2.24 -2.39 -16.25
C SER A 97 -2.71 -0.94 -16.36
N ILE A 98 -3.10 -0.30 -15.25
CA ILE A 98 -3.68 1.07 -15.26
C ILE A 98 -2.72 2.10 -15.87
N PRO A 99 -1.41 2.16 -15.54
CA PRO A 99 -0.49 3.12 -16.17
C PRO A 99 -0.46 3.02 -17.69
N LYS A 100 -0.55 1.80 -18.25
CA LYS A 100 -0.64 1.56 -19.69
C LYS A 100 -1.98 2.01 -20.27
N ARG A 101 -3.09 1.70 -19.59
CA ARG A 101 -4.45 2.10 -20.00
C ARG A 101 -4.69 3.61 -19.93
N CYS A 102 -3.99 4.29 -19.03
CA CYS A 102 -3.92 5.75 -18.95
C CYS A 102 -2.99 6.39 -19.99
N ASN A 103 -2.30 5.58 -20.82
CA ASN A 103 -1.35 6.03 -21.82
C ASN A 103 -0.28 7.00 -21.27
N LEU A 104 0.24 6.70 -20.07
CA LEU A 104 1.26 7.53 -19.43
C LEU A 104 2.61 7.36 -20.17
N VAL A 105 3.13 8.45 -20.71
CA VAL A 105 4.38 8.48 -21.50
C VAL A 105 5.61 8.19 -20.66
N ASP A 106 5.65 8.69 -19.43
CA ASP A 106 6.79 8.56 -18.52
C ASP A 106 6.68 7.31 -17.61
N ARG A 107 5.91 6.29 -18.02
CA ARG A 107 5.69 5.12 -17.17
C ARG A 107 6.96 4.25 -17.10
N PRO A 108 7.34 3.73 -15.94
CA PRO A 108 8.54 2.92 -15.78
C PRO A 108 8.26 1.47 -16.23
N VAL A 109 8.26 1.28 -17.56
CA VAL A 109 8.04 -0.03 -18.20
C VAL A 109 9.09 -1.03 -17.73
N GLY A 110 8.67 -2.23 -17.33
CA GLY A 110 9.55 -3.28 -16.84
C GLY A 110 9.92 -3.15 -15.35
N TYR A 111 9.40 -2.15 -14.64
CA TYR A 111 9.62 -2.02 -13.20
C TYR A 111 8.95 -3.16 -12.43
N LYS A 112 9.72 -3.83 -11.56
CA LYS A 112 9.28 -4.99 -10.79
C LYS A 112 8.59 -4.55 -9.49
N CYS A 113 7.30 -4.85 -9.37
CA CYS A 113 6.50 -4.74 -8.16
C CYS A 113 6.39 -6.12 -7.47
N GLY A 114 7.51 -6.69 -7.04
CA GLY A 114 7.56 -8.06 -6.51
C GLY A 114 7.27 -9.10 -7.60
N ALA A 115 6.18 -9.85 -7.47
CA ALA A 115 5.72 -10.82 -8.47
C ALA A 115 5.12 -10.18 -9.73
N TYR A 116 4.77 -8.89 -9.67
CA TYR A 116 4.17 -8.15 -10.78
C TYR A 116 5.18 -7.25 -11.47
N THR A 117 4.89 -6.86 -12.70
CA THR A 117 5.73 -5.93 -13.47
C THR A 117 4.83 -4.90 -14.15
N LEU A 118 5.26 -3.64 -14.18
CA LEU A 118 4.56 -2.58 -14.88
C LEU A 118 4.75 -2.75 -16.41
N PRO A 119 3.66 -2.97 -17.18
CA PRO A 119 3.70 -3.15 -18.62
C PRO A 119 3.86 -1.83 -19.38
#